data_AF-A0A127BAV6-F1
#
_entry.id   AF-A0A127BAV6-F1
#
_cell.length_a   1.000
_cell.length_b   1.000
_cell.length_c   1.000
_cell.angle_alpha   90.00
_cell.angle_beta   90.00
_cell.angle_gamma   90.00
#
_symmetry.space_group_name_H-M   'P 1'
#
loop_
_entity.id
_entity.type
_entity.pdbx_description
1 polymer ?
#
loop_
_entity_poly.entity_id
_entity_poly.type
_entity_poly.pdbx_seq_one_letter_code
_entity_poly.pdbx_strand_id
1 'polypeptide(L)'
;MLVLVRDFLALELSRKGEVVGIEREEGLFEFLKSFENDRLRFLNIDFLKDDIEGKFDTIVFSYILHDFEPRPSSKKPSSYWSRMAR
;
A
#
# COMPACT_ATOMS: atom_id res chain seq x y z
N MET A 1 -8.92 2.84 -13.24
CA MET A 1 -7.57 2.99 -12.68
C MET A 1 -7.71 3.07 -11.18
N LEU A 2 -7.76 1.90 -10.54
CA LEU A 2 -7.68 1.74 -9.10
C LEU A 2 -6.20 1.56 -8.72
N VAL A 3 -5.66 2.45 -7.89
CA VAL A 3 -4.24 2.44 -7.52
C VAL A 3 -4.07 2.14 -6.03
N LEU A 4 -3.22 1.19 -5.68
CA LEU A 4 -2.87 0.88 -4.30
C LEU A 4 -1.57 1.57 -3.91
N VAL A 5 -1.59 2.44 -2.90
CA VAL A 5 -0.45 3.27 -2.49
C VAL A 5 -0.32 3.33 -0.98
N ARG A 6 0.91 3.45 -0.47
CA ARG A 6 1.17 3.67 0.96
C ARG A 6 1.05 5.15 1.36
N ASP A 7 0.44 5.43 2.51
CA ASP A 7 0.43 6.72 3.21
C ASP A 7 -0.11 7.93 2.38
N PHE A 8 0.46 9.12 2.62
CA PHE A 8 0.05 10.42 2.08
C PHE A 8 0.06 10.55 0.55
N LEU A 9 0.83 9.72 -0.17
CA LEU A 9 0.82 9.77 -1.65
C LEU A 9 -0.56 9.39 -2.20
N ALA A 10 -1.34 8.60 -1.46
CA ALA A 10 -2.71 8.27 -1.83
C ALA A 10 -3.60 9.51 -1.97
N LEU A 11 -3.37 10.55 -1.15
CA LEU A 11 -4.12 11.81 -1.21
C LEU A 11 -3.95 12.51 -2.56
N GLU A 12 -2.71 12.67 -3.01
CA GLU A 12 -2.44 13.36 -4.29
C GLU A 12 -2.94 12.54 -5.48
N LEU A 13 -2.76 11.22 -5.45
CA LEU A 13 -3.21 10.35 -6.53
C LEU A 13 -4.74 10.27 -6.63
N SER A 14 -5.46 10.40 -5.51
CA SER A 14 -6.93 10.39 -5.51
C SER A 14 -7.55 11.52 -6.33
N ARG A 15 -6.79 12.60 -6.57
CA ARG A 15 -7.20 13.71 -7.44
C ARG A 15 -7.33 13.28 -8.91
N LYS A 16 -6.66 12.19 -9.31
CA LYS A 16 -6.56 11.71 -10.70
C LYS A 16 -7.29 10.39 -10.95
N GLY A 17 -7.72 9.68 -9.91
CA GLY A 17 -8.40 8.39 -10.05
C GLY A 17 -8.83 7.81 -8.70
N GLU A 18 -9.39 6.62 -8.73
CA GLU A 18 -9.72 5.88 -7.50
C GLU A 18 -8.45 5.31 -6.88
N VAL A 19 -8.29 5.51 -5.59
CA VAL A 19 -7.08 5.14 -4.85
C VAL A 19 -7.45 4.44 -3.56
N VAL A 20 -6.70 3.38 -3.27
CA VAL A 20 -6.67 2.73 -1.97
C VAL A 20 -5.33 3.05 -1.33
N GLY A 21 -5.38 3.79 -0.23
CA GLY A 21 -4.27 4.00 0.66
C GLY A 21 -4.10 2.81 1.61
N ILE A 22 -2.87 2.47 1.95
CA ILE A 22 -2.55 1.49 3.00
C ILE A 22 -1.68 2.16 4.06
N GLU A 23 -2.01 1.92 5.32
CA GLU A 23 -1.21 2.35 6.48
C GLU A 23 -1.34 1.31 7.58
N ARG A 24 -0.24 0.86 8.17
CA ARG A 24 -0.24 -0.14 9.24
C ARG A 24 -0.28 0.49 10.63
N GLU A 25 0.23 1.71 10.77
CA GLU A 25 0.31 2.41 12.04
C GLU A 25 -1.07 2.96 12.38
N GLU A 26 -1.65 2.48 13.47
CA GLU A 26 -3.04 2.76 13.84
C GLU A 26 -3.31 4.25 14.05
N GLY A 27 -2.38 4.97 14.68
CA GLY A 27 -2.53 6.42 14.92
C GLY A 27 -2.60 7.23 13.63
N LEU A 28 -1.70 6.95 12.69
CA LEU A 28 -1.67 7.58 11.39
C LEU A 28 -2.84 7.12 10.50
N PHE A 29 -3.26 5.85 10.60
CA PHE A 29 -4.42 5.35 9.88
C PHE A 29 -5.70 6.10 10.27
N GLU A 30 -5.97 6.28 11.57
CA GLU A 30 -7.15 7.02 12.03
C GLU A 30 -7.14 8.48 11.56
N PHE A 31 -5.96 9.10 11.52
CA PHE A 31 -5.81 10.42 10.92
C PHE A 31 -6.11 10.41 9.41
N LEU A 32 -5.55 9.47 8.66
CA LEU A 32 -5.74 9.35 7.20
C LEU A 32 -7.19 9.06 6.82
N LYS A 33 -7.89 8.27 7.63
CA LYS A 33 -9.31 7.93 7.43
C LYS A 33 -10.21 9.16 7.39
N SER A 34 -9.83 10.24 8.07
CA SER A 34 -10.57 11.52 8.02
C SER A 34 -10.55 12.20 6.64
N PHE A 35 -9.68 11.77 5.72
CA PHE A 35 -9.59 12.26 4.34
C PHE A 35 -10.31 11.38 3.32
N GLU A 36 -10.93 10.27 3.74
CA GLU A 36 -11.67 9.39 2.84
C GLU A 36 -12.80 10.14 2.11
N ASN A 37 -13.03 9.74 0.87
CA ASN A 37 -14.07 10.28 0.00
C ASN A 37 -14.39 9.26 -1.11
N ASP A 38 -15.25 9.64 -2.06
CA ASP A 38 -15.69 8.77 -3.15
C ASP A 38 -14.55 8.16 -3.98
N ARG A 39 -13.36 8.78 -3.99
CA ARG A 39 -12.18 8.35 -4.75
C ARG A 39 -11.02 7.88 -3.89
N LEU A 40 -11.11 7.98 -2.57
CA LEU A 40 -10.02 7.65 -1.66
C LEU A 40 -10.55 6.85 -0.48
N ARG A 41 -9.98 5.65 -0.30
CA ARG A 41 -10.21 4.79 0.86
C ARG A 41 -8.88 4.38 1.47
N PHE A 42 -8.83 4.17 2.77
CA PHE A 42 -7.67 3.66 3.48
C PHE A 42 -7.95 2.29 4.08
N LEU A 43 -6.96 1.41 4.03
CA LEU A 43 -6.97 0.12 4.70
C LEU A 43 -5.89 0.11 5.79
N ASN A 44 -6.27 -0.31 7.00
CA ASN A 44 -5.31 -0.56 8.06
C ASN A 44 -4.73 -1.96 7.89
N ILE A 45 -3.61 -2.08 7.19
CA ILE A 45 -3.01 -3.36 6.83
C ILE A 45 -1.48 -3.29 6.74
N ASP A 46 -0.84 -4.41 7.05
CA ASP A 46 0.57 -4.66 6.76
C ASP A 46 0.68 -5.40 5.42
N PHE A 47 0.96 -4.66 4.36
CA PHE A 47 1.08 -5.18 2.99
C PHE A 47 2.09 -6.36 2.85
N LEU A 48 3.01 -6.54 3.80
CA LEU A 48 3.97 -7.65 3.78
C LEU A 48 3.43 -8.94 4.40
N LYS A 49 2.38 -8.86 5.20
CA LYS A 49 1.83 -9.98 5.97
C LYS A 49 0.40 -10.31 5.59
N ASP A 50 -0.37 -9.30 5.25
CA ASP A 50 -1.78 -9.42 5.01
C ASP A 50 -2.05 -9.62 3.52
N ASP A 51 -2.99 -10.51 3.21
CA ASP A 51 -3.49 -10.65 1.85
C ASP A 51 -4.50 -9.53 1.58
N ILE A 52 -4.36 -8.88 0.43
CA ILE A 52 -5.26 -7.81 -0.02
C ILE A 52 -6.11 -8.37 -1.14
N GLU A 53 -7.40 -8.48 -0.89
CA GLU A 53 -8.36 -8.86 -1.92
C GLU A 53 -8.73 -7.62 -2.76
N GLY A 54 -8.53 -7.71 -4.07
CA GLY A 54 -8.89 -6.63 -4.99
C GLY A 54 -8.22 -6.77 -6.35
N LYS A 55 -8.81 -6.13 -7.36
CA LYS A 55 -8.18 -5.96 -8.68
C LYS A 55 -7.66 -4.54 -8.76
N PHE A 56 -6.34 -4.39 -8.69
CA PHE A 56 -5.67 -3.11 -8.80
C PHE A 56 -5.02 -2.99 -10.18
N ASP A 57 -5.27 -1.86 -10.84
CA ASP A 57 -4.66 -1.58 -12.14
C ASP A 57 -3.17 -1.22 -11.98
N THR A 58 -2.80 -0.66 -10.83
CA THR A 58 -1.43 -0.23 -10.53
C THR A 58 -1.16 -0.29 -9.03
N ILE A 59 0.06 -0.69 -8.66
CA ILE A 59 0.53 -0.69 -7.27
C ILE A 59 1.75 0.21 -7.19
N VAL A 60 1.75 1.16 -6.26
CA VAL A 60 2.83 2.14 -6.08
C VAL A 60 3.41 2.03 -4.67
N PHE A 61 4.70 1.75 -4.60
CA PHE A 61 5.45 1.74 -3.35
C PHE A 61 6.27 3.03 -3.22
N SER A 62 5.76 3.98 -2.42
CA SER A 62 6.44 5.24 -2.14
C SER A 62 7.32 5.10 -0.91
N TYR A 63 8.64 5.31 -1.05
CA TYR A 63 9.66 5.31 0.02
C TYR A 63 9.80 4.04 0.88
N ILE A 64 9.02 3.01 0.60
CA ILE A 64 9.05 1.76 1.36
C ILE A 64 10.31 0.94 1.08
N LEU A 65 10.89 1.05 -0.13
CA LEU A 65 12.05 0.24 -0.58
C LEU A 65 13.27 0.31 0.36
N HIS A 66 13.44 1.43 1.09
CA HIS A 66 14.52 1.57 2.08
C HIS A 66 14.23 0.88 3.42
N ASP A 67 12.96 0.65 3.77
CA ASP A 67 12.57 -0.22 4.90
C ASP A 67 12.86 -1.70 4.58
N PHE A 68 13.09 -2.05 3.30
CA PHE A 68 13.50 -3.38 2.85
C PHE A 68 15.02 -3.54 2.84
N GLU A 69 15.76 -2.96 3.79
CA GLU A 69 17.11 -3.45 4.05
C GLU A 69 17.03 -4.99 4.18
N PRO A 70 17.73 -5.74 3.31
CA PRO A 70 17.73 -7.18 3.42
C PRO A 70 18.46 -7.48 4.73
N ARG A 71 17.70 -7.69 5.81
CA ARG A 71 18.25 -8.40 6.97
C ARG A 71 18.90 -9.65 6.38
N PRO A 72 20.11 -10.05 6.83
CA PRO A 72 20.72 -11.30 6.43
C PRO A 72 19.90 -12.45 7.03
N SER A 73 18.71 -12.65 6.50
CA SER A 73 17.82 -13.76 6.78
C SER A 73 17.82 -14.59 5.51
N SER A 74 18.15 -15.84 5.68
CA SER A 74 18.39 -16.89 4.69
C SER A 74 17.19 -17.23 3.80
N LYS A 75 16.16 -16.37 3.71
CA LYS A 75 14.97 -16.59 2.89
C LYS A 75 15.01 -15.66 1.68
N LYS A 76 15.07 -16.29 0.49
CA LYS A 76 15.20 -15.64 -0.81
C LYS A 76 14.12 -14.56 -1.00
N PRO A 77 14.50 -13.36 -1.51
CA PRO A 77 13.56 -12.28 -1.88
C PRO A 77 12.53 -12.67 -2.96
N SER A 78 12.68 -13.82 -3.63
CA SER A 78 11.93 -14.14 -4.85
C SER A 78 10.44 -14.45 -4.61
N SER A 79 10.02 -14.82 -3.39
CA SER A 79 8.62 -15.17 -3.13
C SER A 79 7.70 -13.95 -3.08
N TYR A 80 8.19 -12.80 -2.66
CA TYR A 80 7.38 -11.58 -2.52
C TYR A 80 7.03 -10.98 -3.88
N TRP A 81 8.02 -10.81 -4.76
CA TRP A 81 7.81 -10.25 -6.09
C TRP A 81 6.96 -11.14 -7.00
N SER A 82 7.07 -12.46 -6.85
CA SER A 82 6.29 -13.44 -7.63
C SER A 82 4.80 -13.51 -7.25
N ARG A 83 4.41 -12.95 -6.09
CA ARG A 83 3.00 -12.86 -5.67
C ARG A 83 2.29 -11.64 -6.26
N MET A 84 3.03 -10.58 -6.61
CA MET A 84 2.45 -9.34 -7.15
C MET A 84 2.21 -9.36 -8.67
N ALA A 85 2.79 -10.33 -9.39
CA ALA A 85 2.73 -10.42 -10.85
C ALA A 85 1.67 -11.42 -11.38
N ARG A 86 0.72 -11.85 -10.54
CA ARG A 86 -0.38 -12.75 -10.94
C ARG A 86 -1.72 -12.03 -10.93
#